data_AF-A0A1V5MZ48-F1
#
_entry.id   AF-A0A1V5MZ48-F1
#
_cell.length_a   1.000
_cell.length_b   1.000
_cell.length_c   1.000
_cell.angle_alpha   90.00
_cell.angle_beta   90.00
_cell.angle_gamma   90.00
#
_symmetry.space_group_name_H-M   'P 1'
#
loop_
_entity.id
_entity.type
_entity.pdbx_description
1 polymer ?
#
loop_
_entity_poly.entity_id
_entity_poly.type
_entity_poly.pdbx_seq_one_letter_code
_entity_poly.pdbx_strand_id
1 'polypeptide(L)'
;MVVFKYIKCMSKAAVKEENVIRHALDVAGGDAYRHALNKGVAVTVLQGNKIQRVYPNGEKVLVRTMDQSTKKVIPRSIRLK
;
A
#
# COMPACT_ATOMS: atom_id res chain seq x y z
N MET A 1 27.15 -2.16 -0.87
CA MET A 1 27.02 -2.69 -2.24
C MET A 1 25.87 -3.70 -2.23
N VAL A 2 24.64 -3.26 -2.51
CA VAL A 2 23.45 -4.13 -2.50
C VAL A 2 23.15 -4.50 -3.95
N VAL A 3 23.51 -5.71 -4.32
CA VAL A 3 23.29 -6.27 -5.66
C VAL A 3 21.82 -6.70 -5.75
N PHE A 4 20.99 -5.93 -6.44
CA PHE A 4 19.65 -6.36 -6.81
C PHE A 4 19.77 -7.41 -7.92
N LYS A 5 19.58 -8.68 -7.54
CA LYS A 5 19.49 -9.82 -8.45
C LYS A 5 18.18 -9.69 -9.22
N TYR A 6 18.27 -9.24 -10.47
CA TYR A 6 17.15 -9.14 -11.40
C TYR A 6 16.50 -10.52 -11.54
N ILE A 7 15.27 -10.65 -11.02
CA ILE A 7 14.41 -11.80 -11.30
C ILE A 7 13.92 -11.62 -12.73
N LYS A 8 14.54 -12.41 -13.61
CA LYS A 8 14.18 -12.63 -15.00
C LYS A 8 12.79 -13.30 -15.06
N CYS A 9 12.04 -12.92 -16.10
CA CYS A 9 10.77 -13.48 -16.58
C CYS A 9 9.51 -12.72 -16.14
N MET A 10 9.10 -11.72 -16.94
CA MET A 10 7.74 -11.67 -17.48
C MET A 10 7.76 -11.09 -18.90
N SER A 11 7.12 -11.84 -19.80
CA SER A 11 7.08 -11.68 -21.25
C SER A 11 6.18 -10.54 -21.72
N LYS A 12 6.71 -9.76 -22.67
CA LYS A 12 6.06 -8.94 -23.71
C LYS A 12 4.53 -8.80 -23.65
N ALA A 13 4.04 -7.71 -23.05
CA ALA A 13 2.85 -6.96 -23.49
C ALA A 13 2.70 -5.69 -22.64
N ALA A 14 3.24 -4.55 -23.09
CA ALA A 14 2.99 -3.18 -22.60
C ALA A 14 2.34 -3.05 -21.19
N VAL A 15 2.97 -3.62 -20.17
CA VAL A 15 2.50 -3.48 -18.80
C VAL A 15 3.03 -2.12 -18.37
N LYS A 16 2.14 -1.12 -18.28
CA LYS A 16 2.48 0.20 -17.73
C LYS A 16 3.29 0.00 -16.46
N GLU A 17 4.40 0.72 -16.29
CA GLU A 17 5.30 0.58 -15.13
C GLU A 17 4.53 0.63 -13.80
N GLU A 18 3.46 1.44 -13.75
CA GLU A 18 2.52 1.49 -12.63
C GLU A 18 1.97 0.12 -12.22
N ASN A 19 1.63 -0.74 -13.17
CA ASN A 19 1.08 -2.06 -12.90
C ASN A 19 2.15 -3.01 -12.37
N VAL A 20 3.39 -2.87 -12.84
CA VAL A 20 4.54 -3.63 -12.30
C VAL A 20 4.79 -3.24 -10.85
N ILE A 21 4.78 -1.93 -10.56
CA ILE A 21 4.96 -1.39 -9.21
C ILE A 21 3.81 -1.84 -8.29
N ARG A 22 2.55 -1.72 -8.74
CA ARG A 22 1.38 -2.18 -7.97
C ARG A 22 1.50 -3.67 -7.64
N HIS A 23 1.78 -4.50 -8.64
CA HIS A 23 1.92 -5.95 -8.44
C HIS A 23 3.06 -6.28 -7.46
N ALA A 24 4.22 -5.64 -7.58
CA ALA A 24 5.34 -5.85 -6.67
C ALA A 24 5.00 -5.45 -5.22
N LEU A 25 4.31 -4.31 -5.05
CA LEU A 25 3.84 -3.84 -3.74
C LEU A 25 2.77 -4.77 -3.15
N ASP A 26 1.87 -5.31 -3.96
CA ASP A 26 0.84 -6.25 -3.51
C ASP A 26 1.46 -7.56 -2.99
N VAL A 27 2.45 -8.10 -3.72
CA VAL A 27 3.16 -9.33 -3.31
C VAL A 27 3.96 -9.09 -2.02
N ALA A 28 4.80 -8.06 -2.00
CA ALA A 28 5.63 -7.75 -0.82
C ALA A 28 4.77 -7.36 0.40
N GLY A 29 3.68 -6.61 0.16
CA GLY A 29 2.72 -6.23 1.19
C GLY A 29 1.99 -7.44 1.77
N GLY A 30 1.60 -8.41 0.92
CA GLY A 30 0.98 -9.66 1.35
C GLY A 30 1.90 -10.53 2.21
N ASP A 31 3.19 -10.58 1.90
CA ASP A 31 4.18 -11.28 2.71
C ASP A 31 4.41 -10.60 4.07
N ALA A 32 4.58 -9.28 4.07
CA ALA A 32 4.74 -8.49 5.29
C ALA A 32 3.51 -8.60 6.20
N TYR A 33 2.30 -8.57 5.63
CA TYR A 33 1.04 -8.75 6.33
C TYR A 33 0.97 -10.11 7.03
N ARG A 34 1.23 -11.20 6.30
CA ARG A 34 1.21 -12.56 6.84
C ARG A 34 2.27 -12.75 7.94
N HIS A 35 3.47 -12.24 7.72
CA HIS A 35 4.56 -12.35 8.67
C HIS A 35 4.28 -11.59 9.97
N ALA A 36 3.70 -10.38 9.88
CA ALA A 36 3.34 -9.59 11.04
C ALA A 36 2.25 -10.28 11.89
N LEU A 37 1.20 -10.81 11.25
CA LEU A 37 0.15 -11.54 11.96
C LEU A 37 0.65 -12.83 12.62
N ASN A 38 1.51 -13.60 11.94
CA ASN A 38 2.13 -14.79 12.50
C ASN A 38 3.02 -14.49 13.72
N LYS A 39 3.57 -13.27 13.81
CA LYS A 39 4.33 -12.78 14.96
C LYS A 39 3.47 -12.17 16.07
N GLY A 40 2.14 -12.24 15.96
CA GLY A 40 1.24 -11.65 16.95
C GLY A 40 1.14 -10.12 16.87
N VAL A 41 1.60 -9.50 15.77
CA VAL A 41 1.56 -8.05 15.58
C VAL A 41 0.28 -7.67 14.85
N ALA A 42 -0.50 -6.75 15.43
CA ALA A 42 -1.68 -6.20 14.76
C ALA A 42 -1.26 -5.28 13.60
N VAL A 43 -1.87 -5.48 12.43
CA VAL A 43 -1.54 -4.77 11.19
C VAL A 43 -2.66 -3.79 10.83
N THR A 44 -2.31 -2.59 10.36
CA THR A 44 -3.30 -1.65 9.82
C THR A 44 -3.28 -1.73 8.30
N VAL A 45 -4.43 -2.00 7.70
CA VAL A 45 -4.59 -2.16 6.25
C VAL A 45 -5.59 -1.16 5.72
N LEU A 46 -5.31 -0.66 4.52
CA LEU A 46 -6.25 0.14 3.75
C LEU A 46 -7.01 -0.78 2.79
N GLN A 47 -8.32 -0.92 2.99
CA GLN A 47 -9.20 -1.68 2.11
C GLN A 47 -10.26 -0.76 1.51
N GLY A 48 -10.10 -0.43 0.23
CA GLY A 48 -10.96 0.56 -0.44
C GLY A 48 -10.84 1.93 0.22
N ASN A 49 -11.94 2.45 0.76
CA ASN A 49 -11.98 3.70 1.53
C ASN A 49 -11.90 3.49 3.05
N LYS A 50 -11.66 2.27 3.54
CA LYS A 50 -11.65 1.95 4.97
C LYS A 50 -10.25 1.59 5.44
N ILE A 51 -9.82 2.24 6.51
CA ILE A 51 -8.64 1.86 7.28
C ILE A 51 -9.11 0.90 8.37
N GLN A 52 -8.65 -0.34 8.30
CA GLN A 52 -8.99 -1.41 9.24
C GLN A 52 -7.74 -1.87 9.96
N ARG A 53 -7.86 -2.17 11.25
CA ARG A 53 -6.83 -2.85 12.03
C ARG A 53 -7.18 -4.32 12.11
N VAL A 54 -6.28 -5.17 11.65
CA VAL A 54 -6.40 -6.62 11.69
C VAL A 54 -5.53 -7.16 12.81
N TYR A 55 -6.14 -7.89 13.73
CA TYR A 55 -5.46 -8.54 14.83
C TYR A 55 -5.03 -9.96 14.45
N PRO A 56 -4.06 -10.56 15.15
CA PRO A 56 -3.58 -11.93 14.88
C PRO A 56 -4.65 -13.01 14.97
N ASN A 57 -5.71 -12.78 15.73
CA ASN A 57 -6.90 -13.64 15.84
C ASN A 57 -7.83 -13.56 14.60
N GLY A 58 -7.51 -12.72 13.61
CA GLY A 58 -8.35 -12.46 12.44
C GLY A 58 -9.45 -11.44 12.67
N GLU A 59 -9.57 -10.89 13.88
CA GLU A 59 -10.52 -9.82 14.19
C GLU A 59 -10.14 -8.55 13.42
N LYS A 60 -11.13 -7.90 12.83
CA LYS A 60 -10.97 -6.67 12.06
C LYS A 60 -11.76 -5.56 12.71
N VAL A 61 -11.04 -4.52 13.13
CA VAL A 61 -11.64 -3.32 13.73
C VAL A 61 -11.53 -2.18 12.73
N LEU A 62 -12.66 -1.58 12.37
CA LEU A 62 -12.67 -0.36 11.56
C LEU A 62 -12.05 0.78 12.36
N VAL A 63 -10.93 1.32 11.89
CA VAL A 63 -10.26 2.46 12.54
C VAL A 63 -10.84 3.77 12.03
N ARG A 64 -11.01 3.87 10.71
CA ARG A 64 -11.48 5.09 10.06
C ARG A 64 -11.97 4.82 8.66
N THR A 65 -13.01 5.52 8.23
CA THR A 65 -13.35 5.63 6.81
C THR A 65 -12.71 6.91 6.26
N MET A 66 -11.95 6.79 5.17
CA MET A 66 -11.48 7.93 4.41
C MET A 66 -12.66 8.50 3.62
N ASP A 67 -13.23 9.59 4.14
CA ASP A 67 -14.10 10.44 3.36
C ASP A 67 -13.30 11.04 2.21
N GLN A 68 -13.70 10.72 0.98
CA GLN A 68 -13.21 11.38 -0.24
C GLN A 68 -13.81 12.80 -0.35
N SER A 69 -13.79 13.57 0.74
CA SER A 69 -13.92 15.02 0.63
C SER A 69 -12.67 15.48 -0.11
N THR A 70 -12.76 15.55 -1.43
CA THR A 70 -11.83 16.23 -2.31
C THR A 70 -11.84 17.70 -1.90
N LYS A 71 -11.09 18.03 -0.84
CA LYS A 71 -10.69 19.41 -0.59
C LYS A 71 -9.85 19.77 -1.79
N LYS A 72 -10.47 20.47 -2.75
CA LYS A 72 -9.82 21.09 -3.88
C LYS A 72 -8.59 21.80 -3.31
N VAL A 73 -7.40 21.26 -3.56
CA VAL A 73 -6.16 21.92 -3.18
C VAL A 73 -6.07 23.11 -4.11
N ILE A 74 -6.54 24.26 -3.66
CA ILE A 74 -6.44 25.52 -4.40
C ILE A 74 -4.97 25.92 -4.30
N PRO A 75 -4.20 25.93 -5.39
CA PRO A 75 -2.83 26.42 -5.36
C PRO A 75 -2.87 27.89 -4.97
N ARG A 76 -2.46 28.21 -3.73
CA ARG A 76 -2.21 29.58 -3.32
C ARG A 76 -0.76 29.89 -3.67
N SER A 77 -0.55 30.82 -4.59
CA SER A 77 0.77 31.37 -4.87
C SER A 77 1.22 32.18 -3.65
N ILE A 78 2.25 31.71 -2.96
CA ILE A 78 2.93 32.49 -1.93
C ILE A 78 3.97 33.34 -2.67
N ARG A 79 3.75 34.66 -2.73
CA ARG A 79 4.80 35.61 -3.14
C ARG A 79 5.86 35.63 -2.04
N LEU A 80 7.04 35.10 -2.33
CA LEU A 80 8.23 35.33 -1.51
C LEU A 80 8.61 36.81 -1.68
N LYS A 81 8.73 37.53 -0.56
CA LYS A 81 9.30 38.89 -0.51
C LYS A 81 10.81 38.79 -0.36
#